data_AF-A0A645HLR1-F1
#
_entry.id   AF-A0A645HLR1-F1
#
_cell.length_a   1.000
_cell.length_b   1.000
_cell.length_c   1.000
_cell.angle_alpha   90.00
_cell.angle_beta   90.00
_cell.angle_gamma   90.00
#
_symmetry.space_group_name_H-M   'P 1'
#
loop_
_entity.id
_entity.type
_entity.pdbx_description
1 polymer ?
#
loop_
_entity_poly.entity_id
_entity_poly.type
_entity_poly.pdbx_seq_one_letter_code
_entity_poly.pdbx_strand_id
1 'polypeptide(L)' 'MYKDSQIIMEAILALIRQGIPCLPVHDSIIAPEEHKELLCQAMDEAFFKLMGTHCPIEIK' A
#
# COMPACT_ATOMS: atom_id res chain seq x y z
N MET A 1 18.67 5.40 2.03
CA MET A 1 17.40 5.95 2.56
C MET A 1 16.30 5.37 1.68
N TYR A 2 15.52 4.40 2.19
CA TYR A 2 14.64 3.53 1.38
C TYR A 2 13.15 3.74 1.75
N LYS A 3 12.70 5.00 1.79
CA LYS A 3 11.35 5.34 2.26
C LYS A 3 10.27 4.67 1.40
N ASP A 4 10.48 4.60 0.09
CA ASP A 4 9.54 3.97 -0.84
C ASP A 4 9.35 2.48 -0.52
N SER A 5 10.46 1.76 -0.32
CA SER A 5 10.41 0.34 0.07
C SER A 5 9.76 0.14 1.45
N GLN A 6 9.93 1.08 2.38
CA GLN A 6 9.26 1.03 3.68
C GLN A 6 7.76 1.26 3.57
N ILE A 7 7.32 2.19 2.71
CA ILE A 7 5.90 2.46 2.47
C ILE A 7 5.21 1.21 1.90
N ILE A 8 5.81 0.59 0.89
CA ILE A 8 5.28 -0.64 0.29
C ILE A 8 5.21 -1.78 1.32
N MET A 9 6.26 -1.94 2.13
CA MET A 9 6.27 -2.96 3.17
C MET A 9 5.18 -2.74 4.22
N GLU A 10 4.99 -1.51 4.69
CA GLU A 10 3.95 -1.17 5.68
C GLU A 10 2.54 -1.43 5.11
N ALA A 11 2.30 -1.02 3.86
CA ALA A 11 1.03 -1.28 3.18
C ALA A 11 0.75 -2.78 3.02
N ILE A 12 1.75 -3.57 2.64
CA ILE A 12 1.63 -5.03 2.49
C ILE A 12 1.34 -5.70 3.84
N LEU A 13 2.06 -5.31 4.90
CA LEU A 13 1.81 -5.82 6.24
C LEU A 13 0.40 -5.49 6.72
N ALA A 14 -0.12 -4.31 6.40
CA ALA A 14 -1.50 -3.93 6.69
C ALA A 14 -2.51 -4.82 5.93
N LEU A 15 -2.29 -5.09 4.64
CA LEU A 15 -3.15 -5.96 3.83
C LEU A 15 -3.12 -7.42 4.31
N ILE A 16 -1.93 -7.95 4.62
CA ILE A 16 -1.77 -9.32 5.15
C ILE A 16 -2.50 -9.48 6.49
N ARG A 17 -2.43 -8.48 7.39
CA ARG A 17 -3.15 -8.51 8.68
C ARG A 17 -4.67 -8.54 8.51
N GLN A 18 -5.17 -8.02 7.39
CA GLN A 18 -6.59 -8.06 7.04
C GLN A 18 -6.98 -9.33 6.25
N GLY A 19 -6.03 -10.24 6.00
CA GLY A 19 -6.26 -11.45 5.22
C GLY A 19 -6.35 -11.22 3.71
N ILE A 20 -5.92 -10.05 3.22
CA ILE A 20 -5.98 -9.69 1.80
C ILE A 20 -4.71 -10.21 1.11
N PRO A 21 -4.84 -11.13 0.14
CA PRO A 21 -3.69 -11.57 -0.63
C PRO A 21 -3.20 -10.42 -1.52
N CYS A 22 -1.89 -10.16 -1.49
CA CYS A 22 -1.27 -9.14 -2.32
C CYS A 22 0.15 -9.53 -2.74
N LEU A 23 0.62 -8.97 -3.85
CA LEU A 23 1.96 -9.18 -4.39
C LEU A 23 2.67 -7.82 -4.59
N PRO A 24 3.80 -7.57 -3.89
CA PRO A 24 4.66 -6.42 -4.19
C PRO A 24 5.29 -6.53 -5.58
N VAL A 25 5.21 -5.45 -6.36
CA VAL A 25 5.96 -5.27 -7.61
C VAL A 25 6.59 -3.88 -7.62
N HIS A 26 7.86 -3.79 -7.24
CA HIS A 26 8.59 -2.52 -7.10
C HIS A 26 7.89 -1.52 -6.16
N ASP A 27 7.28 -0.48 -6.73
CA ASP A 27 6.52 0.59 -6.07
C ASP A 27 4.99 0.37 -6.14
N SER A 28 4.56 -0.77 -6.66
CA SER A 28 3.18 -1.13 -6.90
C SER A 28 2.80 -2.38 -6.09
N ILE A 29 1.50 -2.55 -5.83
CA ILE A 29 0.95 -3.72 -5.16
C ILE A 29 -0.18 -4.27 -6.03
N ILE A 30 -0.12 -5.57 -6.32
CA ILE A 30 -1.19 -6.29 -7.02
C ILE A 30 -2.06 -6.97 -5.97
N ALA A 31 -3.38 -6.77 -6.02
CA ALA A 31 -4.35 -7.44 -5.16
C ALA A 31 -5.66 -7.69 -5.94
N PRO A 32 -6.56 -8.55 -5.44
CA PRO A 32 -7.90 -8.71 -6.02
C PRO A 32 -8.66 -7.38 -6.10
N GLU A 33 -9.38 -7.16 -7.20
CA GLU A 33 -10.12 -5.91 -7.47
C GLU A 33 -11.18 -5.60 -6.39
N GLU A 34 -11.77 -6.64 -5.78
CA GLU A 34 -12.70 -6.53 -4.65
C GLU A 34 -12.10 -5.84 -3.41
N HIS A 35 -10.76 -5.78 -3.30
CA HIS A 35 -10.04 -5.13 -2.21
C HIS A 35 -9.37 -3.83 -2.62
N LYS A 36 -9.70 -3.28 -3.79
CA LYS A 36 -9.15 -2.04 -4.34
C LYS A 36 -9.15 -0.88 -3.34
N GLU A 37 -10.29 -0.62 -2.70
CA GLU A 37 -10.44 0.50 -1.76
C GLU A 37 -9.54 0.33 -0.53
N LEU A 38 -9.47 -0.90 0.00
CA LEU A 38 -8.62 -1.24 1.16
C LEU A 38 -7.14 -1.15 0.80
N LEU A 39 -6.74 -1.52 -0.42
CA LEU A 39 -5.38 -1.35 -0.92
C LEU A 39 -4.99 0.12 -1.01
N CYS A 40 -5.85 0.95 -1.61
CA CYS A 40 -5.59 2.38 -1.72
C CYS A 40 -5.48 3.04 -0.35
N GLN A 41 -6.39 2.68 0.57
CA GLN A 41 -6.33 3.16 1.95
C GLN A 41 -5.03 2.72 2.64
N ALA A 42 -4.64 1.45 2.53
CA ALA A 42 -3.41 0.95 3.15
C ALA A 42 -2.15 1.65 2.59
N MET A 43 -2.11 1.93 1.29
CA MET A 43 -1.00 2.65 0.66
C MET A 43 -0.95 4.12 1.10
N ASP A 44 -2.09 4.82 1.13
CA ASP A 44 -2.15 6.21 1.56
C ASP A 44 -1.82 6.36 3.06
N GLU A 45 -2.33 5.47 3.91
CA GLU A 45 -2.00 5.45 5.34
C GLU A 45 -0.51 5.19 5.59
N ALA A 46 0.08 4.23 4.87
CA ALA A 46 1.51 3.95 4.95
C ALA A 46 2.34 5.16 4.49
N PHE A 47 1.93 5.80 3.40
CA PHE A 47 2.58 7.00 2.88
C PHE A 47 2.48 8.16 3.88
N PHE A 48 1.29 8.44 4.39
CA PHE A 48 1.04 9.49 5.38
C PHE A 48 1.86 9.29 6.66
N LYS A 49 1.97 8.06 7.15
CA LYS A 49 2.76 7.74 8.34
C LYS A 49 4.25 8.03 8.18
N LEU A 50 4.81 7.82 6.98
CA LEU A 50 6.23 8.04 6.72
C LEU A 50 6.57 9.45 6.19
N MET A 51 5.63 10.10 5.52
CA MET A 51 5.85 11.36 4.79
C MET A 51 5.11 12.55 5.41
N GLY A 52 4.09 12.31 6.25
CA GLY A 52 3.29 13.35 6.89
C GLY A 52 2.29 14.06 5.97
N THR A 53 2.04 13.53 4.77
CA THR A 53 1.09 14.06 3.79
C THR A 53 0.40 12.92 3.05
N HIS A 54 -0.78 13.17 2.50
CA HIS A 54 -1.51 12.23 1.64
C HIS A 54 -0.98 12.28 0.20
N CYS A 55 -1.16 11.18 -0.53
CA CYS A 55 -0.77 11.04 -1.93
C CYS A 55 -1.90 10.42 -2.75
N PRO A 56 -2.23 10.95 -3.96
CA PRO A 56 -3.17 10.28 -4.84
C PRO A 56 -2.59 8.93 -5.32
N ILE A 57 -3.28 7.84 -5.02
CA ILE A 57 -2.91 6.49 -5.46
C ILE A 57 -3.57 6.20 -6.81
N GLU A 58 -2.77 5.90 -7.82
CA GLU A 58 -3.24 5.46 -9.14
C GLU A 58 -3.48 3.95 -9.17
N ILE A 59 -4.56 3.53 -9.84
CA ILE A 59 -4.95 2.13 -9.96
C ILE A 59 -5.06 1.82 -11.45
N LYS A 60 -4.41 0.73 -11.89
CA LYS A 60 -4.35 0.29 -13.28
C LYS A 60 -4.91 -1.10 -13.44
#